data_AF-A0A558A893-F1
#
_entry.id   AF-A0A558A893-F1
#
_cell.length_a   1.000
_cell.length_b   1.000
_cell.length_c   1.000
_cell.angle_alpha   90.00
_cell.angle_beta   90.00
_cell.angle_gamma   90.00
#
_symmetry.space_group_name_H-M   'P 1'
#
loop_
_entity.id
_entity.type
_entity.pdbx_description
1 polymer ?
#
loop_
_entity_poly.entity_id
_entity_poly.type
_entity_poly.pdbx_seq_one_letter_code
_entity_poly.pdbx_strand_id
1 'polypeptide(L)'
;MRDSGRGPHWSPVVNVSSGIVANPGGMVGANAYRPGAVDTAMQEWIRSQDEATIPHLRERFHRNHREGLLVTPAASAPAVLVCGTRVACGSAGTSSARAAE
;
A
#
# COMPACT_ATOMS: atom_id res chain seq x y z
N MET A 1 19.36 8.55 -40.98
CA MET A 1 18.45 7.96 -39.97
C MET A 1 19.31 7.56 -38.77
N ARG A 2 19.41 8.41 -37.75
CA ARG A 2 20.17 8.12 -36.53
C ARG A 2 19.20 7.58 -35.48
N ASP A 3 19.44 6.37 -35.01
CA ASP A 3 18.83 5.88 -33.78
C ASP A 3 19.23 6.86 -32.67
N SER A 4 18.24 7.57 -32.13
CA SER A 4 18.45 8.57 -31.08
C SER A 4 18.61 7.79 -29.78
N GLY A 5 19.82 7.28 -29.58
CA GLY A 5 20.20 6.38 -28.49
C GLY A 5 19.60 6.81 -27.16
N ARG A 6 18.48 6.17 -26.81
CA ARG A 6 17.94 6.21 -25.46
C ARG A 6 18.89 5.32 -24.66
N GLY A 7 19.77 5.94 -23.86
CA GLY A 7 20.63 5.21 -22.93
C GLY A 7 19.82 4.22 -22.08
N PRO A 8 20.46 3.25 -21.41
CA PRO A 8 19.74 2.24 -20.64
C PRO A 8 18.77 2.92 -19.68
N HIS A 9 17.47 2.74 -19.94
CA HIS A 9 16.42 3.27 -19.07
C HIS A 9 16.08 2.16 -18.09
N TRP A 10 16.27 2.43 -16.81
CA TRP A 10 15.90 1.49 -15.77
C TRP A 10 14.46 1.76 -15.39
N SER A 11 13.64 0.72 -15.39
CA SER A 11 12.28 0.83 -14.86
C SER A 11 12.36 0.98 -13.34
N PRO A 12 11.56 1.86 -12.74
CA PRO A 12 11.51 2.02 -11.29
C PRO A 12 10.98 0.75 -10.63
N VAL A 13 11.68 0.26 -9.62
CA VAL A 13 11.20 -0.83 -8.74
C VAL A 13 10.56 -0.18 -7.51
N VAL A 14 9.36 -0.64 -7.14
CA VAL A 14 8.62 -0.14 -5.97
C VAL A 14 8.33 -1.29 -5.01
N ASN A 15 8.73 -1.15 -3.75
CA ASN A 15 8.35 -2.06 -2.69
C ASN A 15 6.94 -1.72 -2.19
N VAL A 16 6.01 -2.67 -2.28
CA VAL A 16 4.65 -2.53 -1.72
C VAL A 16 4.59 -3.26 -0.38
N SER A 17 4.55 -2.52 0.72
CA SER A 17 4.62 -3.11 2.06
C SER A 17 3.95 -2.26 3.14
N SER A 18 3.40 -2.94 4.15
CA SER A 18 2.82 -2.32 5.34
C SER A 18 3.87 -2.00 6.41
N GLY A 19 5.01 -2.71 6.43
CA GLY A 19 6.07 -2.58 7.43
C GLY A 19 7.04 -1.42 7.21
N ILE A 20 7.00 -0.77 6.04
CA ILE A 20 7.93 0.32 5.69
C ILE A 20 7.84 1.51 6.65
N VAL A 21 6.67 1.71 7.27
CA VAL A 21 6.46 2.77 8.26
C VAL A 21 7.15 2.49 9.60
N ALA A 22 7.49 1.23 9.88
CA ALA A 22 8.15 0.85 11.12
C ALA A 22 9.66 1.14 11.10
N ASN A 23 10.28 1.13 9.91
CA ASN A 23 11.70 1.44 9.75
C ASN A 23 11.99 2.16 8.41
N PRO A 24 11.57 3.43 8.25
CA PRO A 24 11.81 4.18 7.02
C PRO A 24 13.31 4.43 6.76
N GLY A 25 14.13 4.49 7.81
CA GLY A 25 15.59 4.63 7.69
C GLY A 25 16.27 3.43 7.02
N GLY A 26 15.63 2.25 7.03
CA GLY A 26 16.10 1.08 6.28
C GLY A 26 15.84 1.15 4.78
N MET A 27 15.13 2.18 4.29
CA MET A 27 14.71 2.33 2.88
C MET A 27 15.45 3.45 2.15
N VAL A 28 16.63 3.88 2.63
CA VAL A 28 17.43 4.93 1.97
C VAL A 28 17.73 4.53 0.53
N GLY A 29 17.29 5.36 -0.43
CA GLY A 29 17.48 5.13 -1.87
C GLY A 29 16.48 4.16 -2.51
N ALA A 30 15.52 3.61 -1.76
CA ALA A 30 14.49 2.73 -2.28
C ALA A 30 13.14 3.44 -2.42
N ASN A 31 12.35 3.06 -3.43
CA ASN A 31 10.94 3.47 -3.53
C ASN A 31 10.06 2.51 -2.72
N ALA A 32 9.22 3.06 -1.86
CA ALA A 32 8.32 2.30 -1.01
C ALA A 32 6.91 2.87 -1.03
N TYR A 33 5.92 2.01 -1.15
CA TYR A 33 4.51 2.36 -1.10
C TYR A 33 3.79 1.52 -0.04
N ARG A 34 3.00 2.19 0.80
CA ARG A 34 2.09 1.55 1.74
C ARG A 34 0.65 1.69 1.20
N PRO A 35 -0.01 0.59 0.81
CA PRO A 35 -1.33 0.63 0.16
C PRO A 35 -2.50 0.91 1.11
N GLY A 36 -2.27 0.87 2.43
CA GLY A 36 -3.34 0.91 3.43
C GLY A 36 -3.99 -0.47 3.63
N ALA A 37 -5.11 -0.50 4.33
CA ALA A 37 -5.91 -1.72 4.48
C ALA A 37 -6.80 -1.88 3.25
N VAL A 38 -6.33 -2.57 2.22
CA VAL A 38 -7.06 -2.71 0.95
C VAL A 38 -8.00 -3.91 1.00
N ASP A 39 -9.25 -3.70 0.56
CA ASP A 39 -10.21 -4.79 0.38
C ASP A 39 -9.84 -5.62 -0.84
N THR A 40 -9.28 -6.80 -0.58
CA THR A 40 -8.73 -7.71 -1.58
C THR A 40 -9.11 -9.13 -1.23
N ALA A 41 -9.02 -10.05 -2.20
CA ALA A 41 -9.16 -11.47 -1.94
C ALA A 41 -8.18 -11.98 -0.85
N MET A 42 -7.00 -11.36 -0.70
CA MET A 42 -6.08 -11.66 0.39
C MET A 42 -6.66 -11.26 1.75
N GLN A 43 -7.29 -10.10 1.85
CA GLN A 43 -7.91 -9.60 3.09
C GLN A 43 -9.13 -10.45 3.49
N GLU A 44 -9.92 -10.88 2.50
CA GLU A 44 -11.00 -11.85 2.65
C GLU A 44 -10.48 -13.21 3.16
N TRP A 45 -9.42 -13.74 2.54
CA TRP A 45 -8.80 -15.00 2.95
C TRP A 45 -8.23 -14.94 4.38
N ILE A 46 -7.61 -13.83 4.78
CA ILE A 46 -7.12 -13.66 6.16
C ILE A 46 -8.28 -13.68 7.16
N ARG A 47 -9.41 -13.03 6.82
CA ARG A 47 -10.62 -13.05 7.67
C ARG A 47 -11.27 -14.43 7.77
N SER A 48 -11.03 -15.33 6.81
CA SER A 48 -11.56 -16.69 6.85
C SER A 48 -10.70 -17.67 7.66
N GLN A 49 -9.51 -17.26 8.12
CA GLN A 49 -8.62 -18.11 8.92
C GLN A 49 -9.16 -18.27 10.36
N ASP A 50 -8.86 -19.40 10.97
CA ASP A 50 -9.19 -19.67 12.37
C ASP A 50 -8.36 -18.80 13.33
N GLU A 51 -8.91 -18.47 14.51
CA GLU A 51 -8.20 -17.66 15.53
C GLU A 51 -6.89 -18.33 15.97
N ALA A 52 -6.85 -19.66 16.05
CA ALA A 52 -5.64 -20.40 16.40
C ALA A 52 -4.51 -20.23 15.35
N THR A 53 -4.84 -19.88 14.11
CA THR A 53 -3.87 -19.65 13.03
C THR A 53 -3.32 -18.22 13.04
N ILE A 54 -4.16 -17.24 13.40
CA ILE A 54 -3.79 -15.81 13.40
C ILE A 54 -4.22 -15.10 14.70
N PRO A 55 -3.66 -15.53 15.85
CA PRO A 55 -4.09 -15.04 17.15
C PRO A 55 -3.92 -13.52 17.26
N HIS A 56 -4.94 -12.85 17.80
CA HIS A 56 -5.00 -11.40 18.03
C HIS A 56 -5.07 -10.52 16.77
N LEU A 57 -4.92 -11.09 15.58
CA LEU A 57 -5.02 -10.36 14.31
C LEU A 57 -6.41 -10.45 13.70
N ARG A 58 -7.08 -11.59 13.84
CA ARG A 58 -8.41 -11.84 13.27
C ARG A 58 -9.43 -10.78 13.67
N GLU A 59 -9.54 -10.48 14.96
CA GLU A 59 -10.47 -9.45 15.46
C GLU A 59 -10.21 -8.08 14.82
N ARG A 60 -8.93 -7.70 14.64
CA ARG A 60 -8.56 -6.46 13.97
C ARG A 60 -9.02 -6.44 12.50
N PHE A 61 -8.85 -7.55 11.77
CA PHE A 61 -9.28 -7.64 10.37
C PHE A 61 -10.81 -7.59 10.23
N HIS A 62 -11.56 -8.24 11.13
CA HIS A 62 -13.02 -8.17 11.15
C HIS A 62 -13.55 -6.79 11.55
N ARG A 63 -12.99 -6.16 12.59
CA ARG A 63 -13.34 -4.79 12.99
C ARG A 63 -13.16 -3.82 11.83
N ASN A 64 -12.00 -3.84 11.18
CA ASN A 64 -11.71 -2.95 10.06
C ASN A 64 -12.70 -3.12 8.89
N HIS A 65 -13.14 -4.34 8.62
CA HIS A 65 -14.15 -4.59 7.58
C HIS A 65 -15.53 -4.10 8.01
N ARG A 66 -15.97 -4.43 9.23
CA ARG A 66 -17.28 -4.01 9.77
C ARG A 66 -17.41 -2.49 9.89
N GLU A 67 -16.32 -1.82 10.24
CA GLU A 67 -16.27 -0.35 10.40
C GLU A 67 -16.00 0.39 9.09
N GLY A 68 -15.88 -0.31 7.95
CA GLY A 68 -15.65 0.33 6.65
C GLY A 68 -14.29 1.01 6.52
N LEU A 69 -13.28 0.55 7.27
CA LEU A 69 -11.92 1.11 7.25
C LEU A 69 -11.06 0.58 6.09
N LEU A 70 -11.64 -0.25 5.21
CA LEU A 70 -10.94 -0.77 4.04
C LEU A 70 -11.08 0.18 2.84
N VAL A 71 -9.98 0.38 2.12
CA VAL A 71 -9.99 1.12 0.85
C VAL A 71 -10.12 0.15 -0.32
N THR A 72 -10.74 0.59 -1.41
CA THR A 72 -10.82 -0.23 -2.62
C THR A 72 -9.45 -0.31 -3.32
N PRO A 73 -9.15 -1.39 -4.07
CA PRO A 73 -7.92 -1.47 -4.86
C PRO A 73 -7.78 -0.31 -5.85
N ALA A 74 -8.89 0.10 -6.49
CA ALA A 74 -8.92 1.23 -7.41
C ALA A 74 -8.58 2.57 -6.75
N ALA A 75 -8.95 2.76 -5.48
CA ALA A 75 -8.59 3.96 -4.73
C ALA A 75 -7.10 3.99 -4.32
N SER A 76 -6.48 2.82 -4.09
CA SER A 76 -5.06 2.72 -3.70
C SER A 76 -4.11 2.78 -4.90
N ALA A 77 -4.44 2.11 -6.02
CA ALA A 77 -3.53 1.90 -7.15
C ALA A 77 -2.89 3.16 -7.77
N PRO A 78 -3.59 4.31 -7.93
CA PRO A 78 -2.99 5.50 -8.54
C PRO A 78 -1.74 6.01 -7.83
N ALA A 79 -1.63 5.81 -6.51
CA ALA A 79 -0.48 6.27 -5.72
C ALA A 79 0.80 5.47 -6.02
N VAL A 80 0.69 4.22 -6.49
CA VAL A 80 1.85 3.40 -6.92
C VAL A 80 2.51 4.02 -8.15
N LEU A 81 1.72 4.48 -9.12
CA LEU A 81 2.22 5.08 -10.36
C LEU A 81 2.96 6.41 -10.09
N VAL A 82 2.49 7.17 -9.11
CA VAL A 82 3.15 8.38 -8.64
C VAL A 82 4.48 8.06 -7.95
N CYS A 83 4.53 7.01 -7.14
CA CYS A 83 5.74 6.56 -6.45
C CYS A 83 6.81 6.03 -7.43
N GLY A 84 6.40 5.39 -8.52
CA GLY A 84 7.34 4.91 -9.54
C GLY A 84 7.99 6.02 -10.38
N THR A 85 7.35 7.20 -10.50
CA THR A 85 7.79 8.26 -11.41
C THR A 85 8.56 9.39 -10.72
N ARG A 86 8.70 9.37 -9.39
CA ARG A 86 9.33 10.45 -8.59
C ARG A 86 10.35 9.90 -7.60
N VAL A 87 11.46 10.65 -7.41
CA VAL A 87 12.55 10.32 -6.47
C VAL A 87 12.13 10.48 -4.99
N ALA A 88 10.98 11.09 -4.70
CA ALA A 88 10.39 11.14 -3.37
C ALA A 88 8.85 11.19 -3.45
N CYS A 89 8.16 10.23 -2.82
CA CYS A 89 6.70 10.20 -2.71
C CYS A 89 6.32 10.04 -1.23
N GLY A 90 5.58 11.00 -0.68
CA GLY A 90 5.06 10.93 0.68
C GLY A 90 3.96 9.88 0.83
N SER A 91 3.78 9.36 2.05
CA SER A 91 2.75 8.37 2.37
C SER A 91 1.34 8.94 2.14
N ALA A 92 0.44 8.12 1.61
CA ALA A 92 -0.99 8.42 1.63
C ALA A 92 -1.46 8.38 3.09
N GLY A 93 -1.50 9.55 3.73
CA GLY A 93 -2.15 9.72 5.02
C GLY A 93 -3.65 9.48 4.88
N THR A 94 -4.18 8.56 5.67
CA THR A 94 -5.62 8.48 5.95
C THR A 94 -6.01 9.74 6.71
N SER A 95 -6.46 10.77 6.00
CA SER A 95 -7.39 11.73 6.61
C SER A 95 -8.75 11.05 6.60
N SER A 96 -9.27 10.72 7.79
CA SER A 96 -10.69 10.38 7.87
C SER A 96 -11.45 11.66 7.52
N ALA A 97 -12.12 11.66 6.37
CA ALA A 97 -13.16 12.63 6.12
C ALA A 97 -14.27 12.34 7.13
N ARG A 98 -14.27 13.07 8.25
CA ARG A 98 -15.50 13.26 9.02
C ARG A 98 -16.44 14.05 8.12
N ALA A 99 -17.46 13.39 7.59
CA ALA A 99 -18.72 14.07 7.30
C ALA A 99 -19.29 14.47 8.67
N ALA A 100 -19.22 15.75 8.97
CA ALA A 100 -20.02 16.36 10.03
C ALA A 100 -21.19 17.05 9.33
N GLU A 101 -22.39 16.69 9.77
CA GLU A 101 -23.65 17.40 9.52
C GLU A 101 -23.60 18.84 10.03
#